data_AF-U9TQ25-F1
#
_entry.id   AF-U9TQ25-F1
#
_cell.length_a   1.000
_cell.length_b   1.000
_cell.length_c   1.000
_cell.angle_alpha   90.00
_cell.angle_beta   90.00
_cell.angle_gamma   90.00
#
_symmetry.space_group_name_H-M   'P 1'
#
loop_
_entity.id
_entity.type
_entity.pdbx_description
1 polymer ?
#
loop_
_entity_poly.entity_id
_entity_poly.type
_entity_poly.pdbx_seq_one_letter_code
_entity_poly.pdbx_strand_id
1 'polypeptide(L)'
;HIAHNPDVKKKMLEEIDRIFQGDRTRPITENDVQKLKYCKAIVKEVSRVLAVIPFIVRSINKPDEIAGYKWPAGTMFRINADAIHYNKDYWEDPDKFN
;
A
#
# COMPACT_ATOMS: atom_id res chain seq x y z
N HIS A 1 -6.10 -3.12 11.81
CA HIS A 1 -6.87 -2.12 11.03
C HIS A 1 -8.34 -2.49 10.85
N ILE A 2 -8.68 -3.62 10.21
CA ILE A 2 -10.09 -3.99 9.94
C ILE A 2 -10.96 -4.05 11.21
N ALA A 3 -10.48 -4.69 12.29
CA ALA A 3 -11.25 -4.83 13.54
C ALA A 3 -11.61 -3.50 14.22
N HIS A 4 -10.81 -2.45 14.00
CA HIS A 4 -11.04 -1.12 14.57
C HIS A 4 -11.83 -0.19 13.63
N ASN A 5 -12.19 -0.64 12.43
CA ASN A 5 -12.88 0.16 11.42
C ASN A 5 -14.13 -0.59 10.92
N PRO A 6 -15.26 -0.50 11.65
CA PRO A 6 -16.48 -1.25 11.33
C PRO A 6 -17.00 -1.02 9.91
N ASP A 7 -16.91 0.21 9.40
CA ASP A 7 -17.36 0.55 8.05
C ASP A 7 -16.50 -0.11 6.95
N VAL A 8 -15.18 -0.16 7.16
CA VAL A 8 -14.27 -0.88 6.25
C VAL A 8 -14.59 -2.38 6.28
N LYS A 9 -14.79 -2.95 7.48
CA LYS A 9 -15.19 -4.36 7.61
C LYS A 9 -16.51 -4.66 6.90
N LYS A 10 -17.50 -3.77 7.04
CA LYS A 10 -18.81 -3.90 6.39
C LYS A 10 -18.68 -3.91 4.86
N LYS A 11 -17.99 -2.91 4.28
CA LYS A 11 -17.75 -2.83 2.83
C LYS A 11 -16.96 -4.03 2.29
N MET A 12 -16.00 -4.53 3.06
CA MET A 12 -15.23 -5.73 2.72
C MET A 12 -16.13 -6.97 2.62
N LEU A 13 -17.00 -7.19 3.62
CA LEU A 13 -17.93 -8.31 3.63
C LEU A 13 -18.96 -8.18 2.50
N GLU A 14 -19.49 -6.99 2.23
CA GLU A 14 -20.40 -6.74 1.10
C GLU A 14 -19.75 -7.08 -0.25
N GLU A 15 -18.48 -6.74 -0.45
CA GLU A 15 -17.74 -7.14 -1.66
C GLU A 15 -17.60 -8.65 -1.78
N ILE A 16 -17.21 -9.33 -0.69
CA ILE A 16 -17.05 -10.79 -0.65
C ILE A 16 -18.40 -11.47 -0.94
N ASP A 17 -19.46 -11.09 -0.22
CA ASP A 17 -20.79 -11.69 -0.38
C ASP A 17 -21.31 -11.51 -1.81
N ARG A 18 -21.06 -10.35 -2.44
CA ARG A 18 -21.43 -10.11 -3.84
C ARG A 18 -20.67 -11.00 -4.84
N ILE A 19 -19.38 -11.23 -4.62
CA ILE A 19 -18.54 -12.03 -5.54
C ILE A 19 -18.80 -13.53 -5.38
N PHE A 20 -19.00 -13.98 -4.15
CA PHE A 20 -19.19 -15.39 -3.83
C PHE A 20 -20.66 -15.80 -3.75
N GLN A 21 -21.59 -14.85 -3.77
CA GLN A 21 -23.04 -15.08 -3.75
C GLN A 21 -23.49 -15.96 -2.58
N GLY A 22 -22.80 -15.84 -1.43
CA GLY A 22 -23.06 -16.65 -0.24
C GLY A 22 -22.48 -18.08 -0.27
N ASP A 23 -21.83 -18.51 -1.35
CA ASP A 23 -21.16 -19.82 -1.40
C ASP A 23 -19.86 -19.79 -0.60
N ARG A 24 -19.87 -20.49 0.54
CA ARG A 24 -18.74 -20.59 1.47
C ARG A 24 -17.86 -21.82 1.24
N THR A 25 -18.20 -22.65 0.26
CA THR A 25 -17.61 -23.99 0.07
C THR A 25 -16.84 -24.10 -1.23
N ARG A 26 -17.18 -23.30 -2.25
CA ARG A 26 -16.43 -23.30 -3.50
C ARG A 26 -14.97 -22.84 -3.29
N PRO A 27 -14.01 -23.44 -4.02
CA PRO A 27 -12.66 -22.91 -4.06
C PRO A 27 -12.59 -21.48 -4.58
N ILE A 28 -11.61 -20.72 -4.08
CA ILE A 28 -11.27 -19.39 -4.58
C ILE A 28 -10.40 -19.55 -5.83
N THR A 29 -10.75 -18.84 -6.90
CA THR A 29 -9.97 -18.80 -8.15
C THR A 29 -9.18 -17.49 -8.27
N GLU A 30 -8.19 -17.46 -9.16
CA GLU A 30 -7.45 -16.22 -9.44
C GLU A 30 -8.38 -15.10 -9.95
N ASN A 31 -9.39 -15.44 -10.76
CA ASN A 31 -10.36 -14.48 -11.24
C ASN A 31 -11.20 -13.86 -10.11
N ASP A 32 -11.49 -14.62 -9.04
CA ASP A 32 -12.14 -14.07 -7.84
C ASP A 32 -11.25 -13.05 -7.15
N VAL A 33 -9.95 -13.35 -7.00
CA VAL A 33 -8.97 -12.44 -6.40
C VAL A 33 -8.87 -11.13 -7.18
N GLN A 34 -8.91 -11.19 -8.51
CA GLN A 34 -8.91 -9.97 -9.34
C GLN A 34 -10.19 -9.13 -9.17
N LYS A 35 -11.31 -9.75 -8.82
CA LYS A 35 -12.59 -9.05 -8.56
C LYS A 35 -12.66 -8.42 -7.17
N LEU A 36 -11.90 -8.92 -6.21
CA LEU A 36 -11.82 -8.44 -4.82
C LEU A 36 -11.04 -7.11 -4.72
N LYS A 37 -11.55 -6.06 -5.37
CA LYS A 37 -10.87 -4.77 -5.53
C LYS A 37 -10.77 -4.01 -4.21
N TYR A 38 -11.80 -4.01 -3.39
CA TYR A 38 -11.80 -3.34 -2.09
C TYR A 38 -10.94 -4.09 -1.08
N CYS A 39 -10.97 -5.42 -1.06
CA CYS A 39 -10.01 -6.21 -0.28
C CYS A 39 -8.55 -5.90 -0.69
N LYS A 40 -8.28 -5.78 -2.00
CA LYS A 40 -6.96 -5.35 -2.49
C LYS A 40 -6.60 -3.93 -2.04
N ALA A 41 -7.57 -3.01 -2.01
CA ALA A 41 -7.37 -1.66 -1.49
C ALA A 41 -7.00 -1.70 0.00
N ILE A 42 -7.70 -2.49 0.81
CA ILE A 42 -7.38 -2.72 2.23
C ILE A 42 -5.94 -3.18 2.42
N VAL A 43 -5.47 -4.17 1.64
CA VAL A 43 -4.08 -4.66 1.75
C VAL A 43 -3.06 -3.57 1.42
N LYS A 44 -3.34 -2.75 0.39
CA LYS A 44 -2.49 -1.60 0.04
C LYS A 44 -2.49 -0.54 1.13
N GLU A 45 -3.65 -0.24 1.69
CA GLU A 45 -3.78 0.80 2.70
C GLU A 45 -3.14 0.41 4.03
N VAL A 46 -3.22 -0.88 4.41
CA VAL A 46 -2.42 -1.40 5.53
C VAL A 46 -0.92 -1.20 5.26
N SER A 47 -0.45 -1.46 4.03
CA SER A 47 0.96 -1.24 3.67
C SER A 47 1.36 0.23 3.65
N ARG A 48 0.42 1.15 3.41
CA ARG A 48 0.65 2.59 3.46
C ARG A 48 0.81 3.07 4.90
N VAL A 49 -0.16 2.74 5.76
CA VAL A 49 -0.19 3.15 7.17
C VAL A 49 0.86 2.41 8.00
N LEU A 50 1.13 1.15 7.69
CA LEU A 50 2.11 0.33 8.40
C LEU A 50 3.05 -0.32 7.39
N ALA A 51 4.02 0.47 6.89
CA ALA A 51 4.99 -0.06 5.95
C ALA A 51 5.92 -1.06 6.65
N VAL A 52 5.95 -2.28 6.13
CA VAL A 52 6.87 -3.33 6.61
C VAL A 52 8.33 -2.96 6.30
N ILE A 53 8.55 -2.25 5.19
CA ILE A 53 9.87 -1.77 4.76
C ILE A 53 9.81 -0.23 4.68
N PRO A 54 10.17 0.48 5.76
CA PRO A 54 10.05 1.94 5.83
C PRO A 54 11.12 2.68 5.02
N PHE A 55 12.26 2.03 4.74
CA PHE A 55 13.36 2.60 3.99
C PHE A 55 13.83 1.67 2.87
N ILE A 56 14.05 2.25 1.69
CA ILE A 56 14.63 1.56 0.54
C ILE A 56 15.96 2.23 0.20
N VAL A 57 17.03 1.45 0.12
CA VAL A 57 18.37 1.96 -0.19
C VAL A 57 18.71 1.72 -1.65
N ARG A 58 19.28 2.72 -2.32
CA ARG A 58 19.86 2.64 -3.67
C ARG A 58 21.24 3.25 -3.67
N SER A 59 22.12 2.80 -4.55
CA SER A 59 23.42 3.44 -4.78
C SER A 59 23.64 3.67 -6.26
N ILE A 60 24.39 4.74 -6.58
CA ILE A 60 24.83 5.03 -7.94
C ILE A 60 26.23 4.48 -8.16
N ASN A 61 26.49 3.89 -9.33
CA ASN A 61 27.80 3.31 -9.67
C ASN A 61 28.70 4.26 -10.48
N LYS A 62 28.17 5.41 -10.88
CA LYS A 62 28.86 6.49 -11.59
C LYS A 62 28.38 7.83 -11.05
N PRO A 63 29.15 8.93 -11.23
CA PRO A 63 28.65 10.26 -10.90
C PRO A 63 27.38 10.59 -11.69
N ASP A 64 26.40 11.22 -11.05
CA ASP A 64 25.10 11.53 -11.66
C ASP A 64 24.49 12.81 -11.06
N GLU A 65 23.54 13.41 -11.77
CA GLU A 65 22.75 14.55 -11.29
C GLU A 65 21.34 14.10 -10.88
N ILE A 66 21.02 14.23 -9.59
CA ILE A 66 19.74 13.79 -9.01
C ILE A 66 19.17 14.94 -8.18
N ALA A 67 17.91 15.30 -8.45
CA ALA A 67 17.22 16.44 -7.83
C ALA A 67 17.95 17.78 -7.98
N GLY A 68 18.71 17.97 -9.06
CA GLY A 68 19.51 19.18 -9.34
C GLY A 68 20.88 19.22 -8.64
N TYR A 69 21.29 18.15 -7.96
CA TYR A 69 22.58 18.04 -7.28
C TYR A 69 23.47 17.02 -7.96
N LYS A 70 24.78 17.33 -8.06
CA LYS A 70 25.79 16.40 -8.58
C LYS A 70 26.31 15.49 -7.47
N TRP A 71 26.19 14.19 -7.66
CA TRP A 71 26.58 13.16 -6.69
C TRP A 71 27.73 12.31 -7.23
N PRO A 72 28.71 11.94 -6.38
CA PRO A 72 29.76 11.02 -6.79
C PRO A 72 29.27 9.56 -6.85
N ALA A 73 29.96 8.73 -7.61
CA ALA A 73 29.79 7.28 -7.58
C ALA A 73 29.91 6.74 -6.15
N GLY A 74 29.13 5.71 -5.82
CA GLY A 74 29.06 5.11 -4.48
C GLY A 74 28.10 5.83 -3.52
N THR A 75 27.53 6.98 -3.89
CA THR A 75 26.52 7.66 -3.07
C THR A 75 25.32 6.74 -2.82
N MET A 76 24.94 6.59 -1.54
CA MET A 76 23.75 5.86 -1.13
C MET A 76 22.59 6.81 -0.88
N PHE A 77 21.45 6.53 -1.50
CA PHE A 77 20.19 7.24 -1.32
C PHE A 77 19.26 6.37 -0.48
N ARG A 78 18.72 6.95 0.60
CA ARG A 78 17.64 6.34 1.38
C ARG A 78 16.32 6.96 0.96
N ILE A 79 15.46 6.16 0.36
CA ILE A 79 14.08 6.53 0.07
C ILE A 79 13.28 6.21 1.32
N ASN A 80 12.73 7.24 1.96
CA ASN A 80 11.89 7.11 3.15
C ASN A 80 10.44 6.87 2.70
N ALA A 81 10.06 5.60 2.55
CA ALA A 81 8.73 5.20 2.12
C ALA A 81 7.67 5.62 3.15
N ASP A 82 7.98 5.54 4.45
CA ASP A 82 7.09 6.03 5.51
C ASP A 82 6.77 7.51 5.32
N ALA A 83 7.78 8.38 5.24
CA ALA A 83 7.55 9.81 5.08
C ALA A 83 6.73 10.13 3.81
N ILE A 84 6.95 9.37 2.73
CA ILE A 84 6.15 9.50 1.49
C ILE A 84 4.70 9.08 1.73
N HIS A 85 4.47 7.96 2.39
CA HIS A 85 3.14 7.43 2.70
C HIS A 85 2.34 8.31 3.68
N TYR A 86 3.03 9.11 4.49
CA TYR A 86 2.43 10.05 5.44
C TYR A 86 2.44 11.52 4.96
N ASN A 87 2.86 11.78 3.71
CA ASN A 87 2.98 13.15 3.21
C ASN A 87 1.59 13.80 2.97
N LYS A 88 1.32 14.90 3.68
CA LYS A 88 0.06 15.66 3.61
C LYS A 88 -0.18 16.36 2.28
N ASP A 89 0.85 16.55 1.46
CA ASP A 89 0.70 17.08 0.11
C ASP A 89 0.02 16.07 -0.84
N TYR A 90 0.04 14.79 -0.48
CA TYR A 90 -0.51 13.70 -1.29
C TYR A 90 -1.68 12.97 -0.61
N TRP A 91 -1.82 13.08 0.71
CA TRP A 91 -2.85 12.42 1.50
C TRP A 91 -3.56 13.45 2.40
N GLU A 92 -4.89 13.53 2.33
CA GLU A 92 -5.66 14.47 3.16
C GLU A 92 -5.58 14.12 4.67
N ASP A 93 -5.75 12.84 5.00
CA ASP A 93 -5.70 12.30 6.36
C ASP A 93 -4.67 11.14 6.44
N PRO A 94 -3.35 11.40 6.32
CA PRO A 94 -2.35 10.35 6.17
C PRO A 94 -2.30 9.37 7.36
N ASP A 95 -2.66 9.85 8.55
CA ASP A 95 -2.64 9.08 9.79
C ASP A 95 -3.87 8.17 9.96
N LYS A 96 -4.88 8.32 9.10
CA LYS A 96 -6.10 7.49 9.13
C LYS A 96 -6.00 6.33 8.15
N PHE A 97 -6.61 5.22 8.53
CA PHE A 97 -6.82 4.07 7.64
C PHE A 97 -8.21 4.19 7.00
N ASN A 98 -8.29 4.46 5.70
CA ASN A 98 -9.57 4.71 5.00
C ASN A 98 -9.67 4.07 3.60
#